data_AF-A0A5U1KN86-F1
#
_entry.id   AF-A0A5U1KN86-F1
#
_cell.length_a   1.000
_cell.length_b   1.000
_cell.length_c   1.000
_cell.angle_alpha   90.00
_cell.angle_beta   90.00
_cell.angle_gamma   90.00
#
_symmetry.space_group_name_H-M   'P 1'
#
loop_
_entity.id
_entity.type
_entity.pdbx_description
1 polymer ?
#
loop_
_entity_poly.entity_id
_entity_poly.type
_entity_poly.pdbx_seq_one_letter_code
_entity_poly.pdbx_strand_id
1 'polypeptide(L)'
;MLKYKSLKDFLDEQKQQELYKKRLAEKLYYTIKKGTAEEILSVFKQCSESGLDFKQVKHDYLLEYFDTFRSGYNKPSILITRLIISYQKIISVKAIQSFYNNIYYRHLLDDEELIELTSLIIKD
;
A
#
# COMPACT_ATOMS: atom_id res chain seq x y z
N MET A 1 17.91 35.20 -1.97
CA MET A 1 18.61 34.29 -2.91
C MET A 1 17.57 33.46 -3.62
N LEU A 2 17.55 33.44 -4.96
CA LEU A 2 16.68 32.53 -5.70
C LEU A 2 17.14 31.09 -5.46
N LYS A 3 16.21 30.18 -5.12
CA LYS A 3 16.49 28.76 -4.86
C LYS A 3 17.16 28.06 -6.04
N TYR A 4 16.97 28.58 -7.26
CA TYR A 4 17.47 28.03 -8.51
C TYR A 4 18.31 29.06 -9.28
N LYS A 5 19.43 28.60 -9.86
CA LYS A 5 20.32 29.44 -10.69
C LYS A 5 19.91 29.45 -12.16
N SER A 6 19.10 28.49 -12.60
CA SER A 6 18.54 28.39 -13.95
C SER A 6 17.24 27.59 -13.98
N LEU A 7 16.47 27.72 -15.06
CA LEU A 7 15.30 26.86 -15.32
C LEU A 7 15.69 25.39 -15.42
N LYS A 8 16.90 25.09 -15.92
CA LYS A 8 17.43 23.73 -16.00
C LYS A 8 17.58 23.11 -14.61
N ASP A 9 18.15 23.85 -13.66
CA ASP A 9 18.31 23.36 -12.28
C ASP A 9 16.96 23.05 -11.62
N PHE A 10 15.95 23.87 -11.89
CA PHE A 10 14.59 23.62 -11.42
C PHE A 10 14.01 22.34 -12.02
N LEU A 11 14.10 22.16 -13.34
CA LEU A 11 13.59 20.97 -14.03
C LEU A 11 14.33 19.70 -13.61
N ASP A 12 15.64 19.77 -13.38
CA ASP A 12 16.43 18.65 -12.90
C ASP A 12 16.02 18.25 -11.47
N GLU A 13 15.77 19.20 -10.55
CA GLU A 13 15.24 18.89 -9.21
C GLU A 13 13.85 18.23 -9.29
N GLN A 14 12.94 18.75 -10.13
CA GLN A 14 11.61 18.16 -10.33
C GLN A 14 11.72 16.72 -10.84
N LYS A 15 12.58 16.46 -11.83
CA LYS A 15 12.81 15.12 -12.36
C LYS A 15 13.37 14.16 -11.31
N GLN A 16 14.29 14.62 -10.46
CA GLN A 16 14.81 13.79 -9.36
C GLN A 16 13.73 13.47 -8.32
N GLN A 17 12.86 14.43 -8.01
CA GLN A 17 11.72 14.21 -7.10
C GLN A 17 10.74 13.17 -7.67
N GLU A 18 10.43 13.23 -8.96
CA GLU A 18 9.58 12.22 -9.61
C GLU A 18 10.22 10.81 -9.61
N LEU A 19 11.52 10.72 -9.88
CA LEU A 19 12.24 9.45 -9.84
C LEU A 19 12.27 8.86 -8.43
N TYR A 20 12.48 9.71 -7.41
CA TYR A 20 12.42 9.30 -6.01
C TYR A 20 11.04 8.74 -5.64
N LYS A 21 9.96 9.43 -6.03
CA LYS A 21 8.57 8.98 -5.87
C LYS A 21 8.32 7.61 -6.50
N LYS A 22 8.77 7.39 -7.74
CA LYS A 22 8.65 6.09 -8.43
C LYS A 22 9.38 4.97 -7.67
N ARG A 23 10.60 5.23 -7.21
CA ARG A 23 11.37 4.27 -6.40
C ARG A 23 10.68 3.95 -5.07
N LEU A 24 10.05 4.93 -4.43
CA LEU A 24 9.28 4.70 -3.21
C LEU A 24 8.05 3.82 -3.46
N ALA A 25 7.33 4.02 -4.57
CA ALA A 25 6.20 3.17 -4.94
C ALA A 25 6.62 1.71 -5.18
N GLU A 26 7.73 1.49 -5.89
CA GLU A 26 8.31 0.17 -6.10
C GLU A 26 8.77 -0.45 -4.78
N LYS A 27 9.44 0.33 -3.92
CA LYS A 27 9.86 -0.11 -2.58
C LYS A 27 8.65 -0.57 -1.77
N LEU A 28 7.56 0.21 -1.74
CA LEU A 28 6.34 -0.16 -1.05
C LEU A 28 5.75 -1.47 -1.57
N TYR A 29 5.77 -1.70 -2.89
CA TYR A 29 5.28 -2.94 -3.49
C TYR A 29 6.05 -4.16 -2.99
N TYR A 30 7.39 -4.09 -3.00
CA TYR A 30 8.20 -5.19 -2.49
C TYR A 30 8.09 -5.36 -0.98
N THR A 31 8.00 -4.26 -0.22
CA THR A 31 7.85 -4.30 1.24
C THR A 31 6.49 -4.89 1.64
N ILE A 32 5.40 -4.60 0.92
CA ILE A 32 4.10 -5.22 1.19
C ILE A 32 4.14 -6.74 1.03
N LYS A 33 4.90 -7.25 0.05
CA LYS A 33 4.95 -8.69 -0.26
C LYS A 33 5.80 -9.52 0.71
N LYS A 34 6.78 -8.89 1.37
CA LYS A 34 7.84 -9.62 2.09
C LYS A 34 8.24 -9.01 3.43
N GLY A 35 7.87 -7.76 3.67
CA GLY A 35 8.30 -7.01 4.85
C GLY A 35 7.41 -7.27 6.06
N THR A 36 7.90 -6.81 7.20
CA THR A 36 7.13 -6.79 8.45
C THR A 36 6.11 -5.66 8.46
N ALA A 37 5.15 -5.72 9.40
CA ALA A 37 4.19 -4.64 9.58
C ALA A 37 4.87 -3.28 9.82
N GLU A 38 5.93 -3.26 10.62
CA GLU A 38 6.70 -2.04 10.93
C GLU A 38 7.42 -1.47 9.70
N GLU A 39 7.99 -2.34 8.87
CA GLU A 39 8.62 -1.94 7.61
C GLU A 39 7.60 -1.35 6.64
N ILE A 40 6.43 -1.98 6.51
CA ILE A 40 5.33 -1.47 5.68
C ILE A 40 4.91 -0.08 6.15
N LEU A 41 4.68 0.11 7.46
CA LEU A 41 4.32 1.41 8.04
C LEU A 41 5.40 2.47 7.80
N SER A 42 6.67 2.11 7.96
CA SER A 42 7.82 3.01 7.71
C SER A 42 7.89 3.46 6.26
N VAL A 43 7.67 2.56 5.30
CA VAL A 43 7.66 2.91 3.87
C VAL A 43 6.43 3.73 3.51
N PHE A 44 5.25 3.42 4.07
CA PHE A 44 4.06 4.27 3.91
C PHE A 44 4.29 5.70 4.37
N LYS A 45 4.93 5.87 5.53
CA LYS A 45 5.31 7.19 6.05
C LYS A 45 6.21 7.94 5.07
N GLN A 46 7.27 7.29 4.56
CA GLN A 46 8.16 7.88 3.54
C GLN A 46 7.39 8.30 2.28
N CYS A 47 6.46 7.46 1.81
CA CYS A 47 5.64 7.77 0.65
C CYS A 47 4.75 8.99 0.89
N SER A 48 4.10 9.07 2.06
CA SER A 48 3.27 10.21 2.46
C SER A 48 4.08 11.50 2.54
N GLU A 49 5.24 11.47 3.21
CA GLU A 49 6.13 12.63 3.37
C GLU A 49 6.69 13.12 2.02
N SER A 50 6.89 12.22 1.06
CA SER A 50 7.34 12.57 -0.29
C SER A 50 6.25 13.23 -1.16
N GLY A 51 4.98 13.19 -0.75
CA GLY A 51 3.85 13.62 -1.57
C GLY A 51 3.67 12.74 -2.82
N LEU A 52 3.86 11.43 -2.68
CA LEU A 52 3.57 10.45 -3.74
C LEU A 52 2.06 10.42 -4.00
N ASP A 53 1.64 10.62 -5.26
CA ASP A 53 0.25 10.42 -5.66
C ASP A 53 0.01 8.95 -6.02
N PHE A 54 -0.63 8.23 -5.10
CA PHE A 54 -0.92 6.81 -5.24
C PHE A 54 -1.92 6.49 -6.35
N LYS A 55 -2.68 7.47 -6.86
CA LYS A 55 -3.53 7.28 -8.03
C LYS A 55 -2.74 6.98 -9.30
N GLN A 56 -1.46 7.35 -9.34
CA GLN A 56 -0.58 7.13 -10.49
C GLN A 56 0.17 5.79 -10.41
N VAL A 57 -0.04 5.04 -9.33
CA VAL A 57 0.71 3.82 -9.05
C VAL A 57 0.01 2.62 -9.68
N LYS A 58 0.79 1.77 -10.36
CA LYS A 58 0.30 0.63 -11.16
C LYS A 58 -0.08 -0.60 -10.33
N HIS A 59 0.39 -0.68 -9.09
CA HIS A 59 0.29 -1.89 -8.29
C HIS A 59 -1.02 -1.95 -7.51
N ASP A 60 -1.63 -3.14 -7.50
CA ASP A 60 -2.73 -3.47 -6.60
C ASP A 60 -2.15 -3.94 -5.26
N TYR A 61 -1.74 -2.98 -4.44
CA TYR A 61 -1.14 -3.21 -3.13
C TYR A 61 -2.03 -4.05 -2.21
N LEU A 62 -3.36 -3.92 -2.32
CA LEU A 62 -4.27 -4.68 -1.47
C LEU A 62 -4.30 -6.16 -1.84
N LEU A 63 -4.37 -6.45 -3.14
CA LEU A 63 -4.23 -7.81 -3.66
C LEU A 63 -2.90 -8.43 -3.21
N GLU A 64 -1.80 -7.70 -3.43
CA GLU A 64 -0.45 -8.19 -3.12
C GLU A 64 -0.28 -8.44 -1.63
N TYR A 65 -0.87 -7.59 -0.78
CA TYR A 65 -0.89 -7.78 0.66
C TYR A 65 -1.66 -9.03 1.06
N PHE A 66 -2.88 -9.22 0.55
CA PHE A 66 -3.70 -10.39 0.88
C PHE A 66 -3.08 -11.71 0.36
N ASP A 67 -2.41 -11.69 -0.79
CA ASP A 67 -1.72 -12.86 -1.32
C ASP A 67 -0.55 -13.32 -0.44
N THR A 68 0.04 -12.44 0.38
CA THR A 68 1.08 -12.85 1.35
C THR A 68 0.57 -13.84 2.40
N PHE A 69 -0.73 -13.83 2.66
CA PHE A 69 -1.38 -14.71 3.63
C PHE A 69 -1.81 -16.04 3.02
N ARG A 70 -1.41 -16.37 1.79
CA ARG A 70 -1.82 -17.64 1.14
C ARG A 70 -1.33 -18.90 1.87
N SER A 71 -0.11 -18.87 2.42
CA SER A 71 0.55 -20.06 2.98
C SER A 71 0.99 -19.92 4.44
N GLY A 72 0.68 -18.79 5.10
CA GLY A 72 1.05 -18.53 6.51
C GLY A 72 -0.15 -18.59 7.46
N TYR A 73 0.09 -18.46 8.76
CA TYR A 73 -0.94 -18.29 9.80
C TYR A 73 -0.85 -16.92 10.47
N ASN A 74 -0.05 -16.00 9.92
CA ASN A 74 0.05 -14.65 10.43
C ASN A 74 -1.28 -13.94 10.21
N LYS A 75 -1.73 -13.20 11.23
CA LYS A 75 -2.91 -12.35 11.09
C LYS A 75 -2.61 -11.16 10.20
N PRO A 76 -3.49 -10.79 9.25
CA PRO A 76 -3.38 -9.52 8.55
C PRO A 76 -3.61 -8.36 9.53
N SER A 77 -2.88 -7.26 9.33
CA SER A 77 -3.04 -6.06 10.15
C SER A 77 -4.15 -5.20 9.59
N ILE A 78 -5.21 -4.99 10.38
CA ILE A 78 -6.32 -4.10 10.01
C ILE A 78 -5.83 -2.68 9.75
N LEU A 79 -4.86 -2.19 10.53
CA LEU A 79 -4.24 -0.87 10.32
C LEU A 79 -3.59 -0.76 8.94
N ILE A 80 -2.82 -1.77 8.52
CA ILE A 80 -2.18 -1.78 7.20
C ILE A 80 -3.23 -1.85 6.10
N THR A 81 -4.27 -2.66 6.27
CA THR A 81 -5.40 -2.72 5.33
C THR A 81 -6.09 -1.36 5.18
N ARG A 82 -6.41 -0.68 6.29
CA ARG A 82 -6.97 0.69 6.28
C ARG A 82 -6.07 1.67 5.54
N LEU A 83 -4.76 1.60 5.78
CA LEU A 83 -3.78 2.45 5.09
C LEU A 83 -3.82 2.17 3.60
N ILE A 84 -3.61 0.93 3.16
CA ILE A 84 -3.64 0.56 1.73
C ILE A 84 -4.94 1.04 1.08
N ILE A 85 -6.10 0.83 1.70
CA ILE A 85 -7.40 1.25 1.16
C ILE A 85 -7.49 2.78 1.04
N SER A 86 -7.00 3.52 2.03
CA SER A 86 -7.00 4.99 1.98
C SER A 86 -6.16 5.54 0.82
N TYR A 87 -5.11 4.81 0.43
CA TYR A 87 -4.25 5.13 -0.70
C TYR A 87 -4.78 4.64 -2.05
N GLN A 88 -5.24 3.39 -2.13
CA GLN A 88 -5.58 2.73 -3.39
C GLN A 88 -6.98 3.11 -3.91
N LYS A 89 -7.87 3.68 -3.07
CA LYS A 89 -9.25 4.16 -3.34
C LYS A 89 -10.23 3.16 -3.97
N ILE A 90 -9.82 2.46 -5.02
CA ILE A 90 -10.54 1.39 -5.72
C ILE A 90 -9.97 0.05 -5.26
N ILE A 91 -10.87 -0.77 -4.75
CA ILE A 91 -10.58 -2.15 -4.36
C ILE A 91 -10.90 -3.02 -5.58
N SER A 92 -9.92 -3.78 -6.08
CA SER A 92 -10.16 -4.64 -7.24
C SER A 92 -10.92 -5.90 -6.84
N VAL A 93 -11.67 -6.46 -7.80
CA VAL A 93 -12.34 -7.77 -7.62
C VAL A 93 -11.33 -8.87 -7.25
N LYS A 94 -10.10 -8.78 -7.77
CA LYS A 94 -9.03 -9.74 -7.43
C LYS A 94 -8.59 -9.61 -5.98
N ALA A 95 -8.46 -8.39 -5.46
CA ALA A 95 -8.15 -8.16 -4.05
C ALA A 95 -9.25 -8.73 -3.15
N ILE A 96 -10.53 -8.56 -3.50
CA ILE A 96 -11.67 -9.14 -2.78
C ILE A 96 -11.59 -10.67 -2.77
N GLN A 97 -11.36 -11.28 -3.93
CA GLN A 97 -11.19 -12.74 -4.03
C GLN A 97 -10.00 -13.25 -3.22
N SER A 98 -8.87 -12.54 -3.25
CA SER A 98 -7.68 -12.88 -2.46
C SER A 98 -7.98 -12.80 -0.96
N PHE A 99 -8.69 -11.76 -0.49
CA PHE A 99 -9.15 -11.68 0.89
C PHE A 99 -9.97 -12.91 1.29
N TYR A 100 -10.97 -13.29 0.51
CA TYR A 100 -11.79 -14.44 0.84
C TYR A 100 -10.98 -15.74 0.92
N ASN A 101 -10.14 -15.98 -0.10
CA ASN A 101 -9.37 -17.23 -0.21
C ASN A 101 -8.25 -17.35 0.81
N ASN A 102 -7.54 -16.24 1.08
CA ASN A 102 -6.30 -16.26 1.86
C ASN A 102 -6.49 -15.83 3.32
N ILE A 103 -7.62 -15.20 3.67
CA ILE A 103 -7.88 -14.68 5.01
C ILE A 103 -9.21 -15.20 5.56
N TYR A 104 -10.34 -14.88 4.91
CA TYR A 104 -11.68 -15.17 5.43
C TYR A 104 -11.90 -16.67 5.68
N TYR A 105 -11.78 -17.50 4.64
CA TYR A 105 -12.00 -18.94 4.75
C TYR A 105 -10.89 -19.68 5.49
N ARG A 106 -9.79 -18.99 5.77
CA ARG A 106 -8.68 -19.53 6.56
C ARG A 106 -8.81 -19.22 8.05
N HIS A 107 -9.85 -18.48 8.45
CA HIS A 107 -10.12 -18.13 9.84
C HIS A 107 -8.91 -17.48 10.54
N LEU A 108 -8.20 -16.59 9.83
CA LEU A 108 -7.02 -15.90 10.38
C LEU A 108 -7.38 -14.77 11.34
N LEU A 109 -8.63 -14.33 11.34
CA LEU A 109 -9.16 -13.23 12.16
C LEU A 109 -10.23 -13.77 13.09
N ASP A 110 -10.39 -13.16 14.26
CA ASP A 110 -11.58 -13.37 15.09
C ASP A 110 -12.82 -12.64 14.51
N ASP A 111 -14.00 -12.87 15.08
CA ASP A 111 -15.25 -12.36 14.53
C ASP A 111 -15.29 -10.81 14.48
N GLU A 112 -14.76 -10.14 15.50
CA GLU A 112 -14.72 -8.67 15.54
C GLU A 112 -13.77 -8.12 14.47
N GLU A 113 -12.56 -8.68 14.39
CA GLU A 113 -11.57 -8.33 13.38
C GLU A 113 -12.09 -8.61 11.96
N LEU A 114 -12.81 -9.72 11.76
CA LEU A 114 -13.36 -10.13 10.47
C LEU A 114 -14.46 -9.18 10.01
N ILE A 115 -15.38 -8.80 10.90
CA ILE A 115 -16.43 -7.81 10.63
C ILE A 115 -15.79 -6.48 10.25
N GLU A 116 -14.82 -6.01 11.03
CA GLU A 116 -14.14 -4.75 10.76
C GLU A 116 -13.46 -4.80 9.39
N LEU A 117 -12.64 -5.82 9.11
CA LEU A 117 -11.88 -5.89 7.88
C LEU A 117 -12.78 -6.08 6.65
N THR A 118 -13.87 -6.86 6.77
CA THR A 118 -14.86 -7.03 5.69
C THR A 118 -15.57 -5.71 5.36
N SER A 119 -15.95 -4.92 6.38
CA SER A 119 -16.60 -3.62 6.19
C SER A 119 -15.71 -2.59 5.47
N LEU A 120 -14.38 -2.74 5.57
CA LEU A 120 -13.44 -1.90 4.83
C LEU A 120 -13.36 -2.27 3.34
N ILE A 121 -13.57 -3.55 3.02
CA ILE A 121 -13.39 -4.13 1.69
C ILE A 121 -14.67 -4.03 0.87
N ILE A 122 -15.80 -4.39 1.47
CA ILE A 122 -17.12 -4.35 0.87
C ILE A 122 -17.71 -2.99 1.24
N LYS A 123 -17.46 -1.99 0.39
CA LYS A 123 -18.22 -0.73 0.48
C LYS A 123 -19.59 -0.97 -0.13
N ASP A 124 -20.63 -0.68 0.65
CA ASP A 124 -22.01 -0.54 0.14
C ASP A 124 -22.07 0.49 -1.02
#